data_AF-A0A088F9N2-F1
#
_entry.id   AF-A0A088F9N2-F1
#
_cell.length_a   1.000
_cell.length_b   1.000
_cell.length_c   1.000
_cell.angle_alpha   90.00
_cell.angle_beta   90.00
_cell.angle_gamma   90.00
#
_symmetry.space_group_name_H-M   'P 1'
#
loop_
_entity.id
_entity.type
_entity.pdbx_description
1 polymer ?
#
loop_
_entity_poly.entity_id
_entity_poly.type
_entity_poly.pdbx_seq_one_letter_code
_entity_poly.pdbx_strand_id
1 'polypeptide(L)'
;MIRLEVRLEEGLKATNQRIDATNQRIDDALKAVNQRFDSVNERFDSVNQRFDSVNQRIDDLRGLIYVMISVTVSGMLFIVGFALWDRRTILAPLAKTTKELEAHTEKLTLAIKAKAEKDPELKEALKHAGLL
;
A
#
# COMPACT_ATOMS: atom_id res chain seq x y z
N MET A 1 0.01 79.30 -49.53
CA MET A 1 -1.01 78.51 -48.82
C MET A 1 -1.23 77.15 -49.50
N ILE A 2 -1.66 77.13 -50.77
CA ILE A 2 -1.95 75.90 -51.56
C ILE A 2 -0.84 74.81 -51.51
N ARG A 3 0.45 75.16 -51.64
CA ARG A 3 1.55 74.17 -51.62
C ARG A 3 1.74 73.48 -50.26
N LEU A 4 1.40 74.16 -49.18
CA LEU A 4 1.46 73.59 -47.82
C LEU A 4 0.31 72.61 -47.59
N GLU A 5 -0.89 72.96 -48.05
CA GLU A 5 -2.08 72.11 -47.96
C GLU A 5 -1.89 70.80 -48.75
N VAL A 6 -1.39 70.86 -49.98
CA VAL A 6 -1.11 69.67 -50.80
C VAL A 6 -0.09 68.74 -50.12
N ARG A 7 0.98 69.27 -49.52
CA ARG A 7 1.96 68.45 -48.80
C ARG A 7 1.38 67.80 -47.53
N LEU A 8 0.48 68.52 -46.85
CA LEU A 8 -0.24 68.00 -45.69
C LEU A 8 -1.18 66.86 -46.10
N GLU A 9 -1.93 67.02 -47.18
CA GLU A 9 -2.82 65.98 -47.73
C GLU A 9 -2.05 64.73 -48.16
N GLU A 10 -0.91 64.89 -48.85
CA GLU A 10 -0.04 63.78 -49.24
C GLU A 10 0.52 63.04 -48.00
N GLY A 11 0.96 63.79 -46.99
CA GLY A 11 1.47 63.24 -45.73
C GLY A 11 0.38 62.49 -44.95
N LEU A 12 -0.84 63.02 -44.91
CA LEU A 12 -2.00 62.36 -44.31
C LEU A 12 -2.36 61.08 -45.05
N LYS A 13 -2.38 61.10 -46.38
CA LYS A 13 -2.66 59.92 -47.21
C LYS A 13 -1.62 58.82 -47.00
N ALA A 14 -0.33 59.17 -46.98
CA ALA A 14 0.74 58.22 -46.70
C ALA A 14 0.64 57.64 -45.28
N THR A 15 0.25 58.46 -44.31
CA THR A 15 0.02 58.01 -42.92
C THR A 15 -1.16 57.04 -42.84
N ASN A 16 -2.27 57.34 -43.51
CA ASN A 16 -3.45 56.46 -43.54
C ASN A 16 -3.11 55.09 -44.14
N GLN A 17 -2.39 55.07 -45.26
CA GLN A 17 -1.93 53.81 -45.88
C GLN A 17 -1.04 52.98 -44.94
N ARG A 18 -0.16 53.63 -44.17
CA ARG A 18 0.67 52.95 -43.17
C ARG A 18 -0.16 52.42 -42.01
N ILE A 19 -1.19 53.14 -41.58
CA ILE A 19 -2.14 52.69 -40.55
C ILE A 19 -2.90 51.45 -41.07
N ASP A 20 -3.44 51.50 -42.28
CA ASP A 20 -4.18 50.38 -42.88
C ASP A 20 -3.31 49.12 -42.99
N ALA A 21 -2.07 49.27 -43.47
CA ALA A 21 -1.11 48.16 -43.54
C ALA A 21 -0.72 47.63 -42.15
N THR A 22 -0.65 48.51 -41.14
CA THR A 22 -0.37 48.10 -39.76
C THR A 22 -1.56 47.33 -39.17
N ASN A 23 -2.78 47.79 -39.39
CA ASN A 23 -4.00 47.12 -38.95
C ASN A 23 -4.12 45.73 -39.56
N GLN A 24 -3.85 45.58 -40.85
CA GLN A 24 -3.84 44.26 -41.51
C GLN A 24 -2.83 43.30 -40.86
N ARG A 25 -1.61 43.78 -40.59
CA ARG A 25 -0.59 42.97 -39.91
C ARG A 25 -0.99 42.58 -38.49
N ILE A 26 -1.69 43.46 -37.78
CA ILE A 26 -2.23 43.18 -36.44
C ILE A 26 -3.32 42.10 -36.55
N ASP A 27 -4.26 42.22 -37.48
CA ASP A 27 -5.34 41.24 -37.68
C ASP A 27 -4.77 39.85 -38.00
N ASP A 28 -3.77 39.79 -38.89
CA ASP A 28 -3.13 38.51 -39.24
C ASP A 28 -2.36 37.91 -38.06
N ALA A 29 -1.68 38.75 -37.27
CA ALA A 29 -1.01 38.30 -36.05
C ALA A 29 -2.02 37.76 -35.02
N LEU A 30 -3.16 38.43 -34.82
CA LEU A 30 -4.21 37.99 -33.92
C LEU A 30 -4.84 36.67 -34.38
N LYS A 31 -5.09 36.49 -35.68
CA LYS A 31 -5.56 35.20 -36.22
C LYS A 31 -4.56 34.07 -35.97
N ALA A 32 -3.27 34.31 -36.22
CA ALA A 32 -2.23 33.32 -35.96
C ALA A 32 -2.11 32.97 -34.46
N VAL A 33 -2.29 33.96 -33.58
CA VAL A 33 -2.34 33.74 -32.13
C VAL A 33 -3.55 32.90 -31.74
N ASN A 34 -4.74 33.21 -32.24
CA ASN A 34 -5.96 32.43 -31.96
C ASN A 34 -5.81 30.96 -32.40
N GLN A 35 -5.30 30.71 -33.61
CA GLN A 35 -5.04 29.34 -34.08
C GLN A 35 -4.06 28.57 -33.18
N ARG A 36 -3.03 29.24 -32.64
CA ARG A 36 -2.11 28.62 -31.68
C ARG A 36 -2.80 28.32 -30.36
N PHE A 37 -3.65 29.21 -29.87
CA PHE A 37 -4.44 28.97 -28.66
C PHE A 37 -5.40 27.79 -28.83
N ASP A 38 -6.07 27.66 -29.98
CA ASP A 38 -6.94 26.53 -30.28
C ASP A 38 -6.15 25.21 -30.25
N SER A 39 -4.98 25.18 -30.91
CA SER A 39 -4.10 24.01 -30.88
C SER A 39 -3.57 23.68 -29.47
N VAL A 40 -3.33 24.70 -28.64
CA VAL A 40 -2.95 24.50 -27.24
C VAL A 40 -4.10 23.91 -26.43
N ASN A 41 -5.34 24.40 -26.62
CA ASN A 41 -6.52 23.87 -25.96
C ASN A 41 -6.74 22.38 -26.30
N GLU A 42 -6.64 22.00 -27.58
CA GLU A 42 -6.75 20.58 -27.99
C GLU A 42 -5.70 19.69 -27.31
N ARG A 43 -4.47 20.20 -27.16
CA ARG A 43 -3.41 19.48 -26.43
C ARG A 43 -3.73 19.34 -24.96
N PHE A 44 -4.26 20.39 -24.33
CA PHE A 44 -4.70 20.33 -22.93
C PHE A 44 -5.83 19.32 -22.73
N ASP A 45 -6.80 19.26 -23.64
CA ASP A 45 -7.88 18.28 -23.59
C ASP A 45 -7.34 16.84 -23.71
N SER A 46 -6.40 16.61 -24.63
CA SER A 46 -5.72 15.31 -24.74
C SER A 46 -4.93 14.94 -23.49
N VAL A 47 -4.28 15.91 -22.84
CA VAL A 47 -3.56 15.70 -21.58
C VAL A 47 -4.54 15.36 -20.44
N ASN A 48 -5.67 16.07 -20.33
CA ASN A 48 -6.71 15.78 -19.34
C ASN A 48 -7.23 14.35 -19.47
N GLN A 49 -7.55 13.90 -20.69
CA GLN A 49 -7.98 12.51 -20.93
C GLN A 49 -6.94 11.47 -20.48
N ARG A 50 -5.65 11.75 -20.69
CA ARG A 50 -4.57 10.87 -20.20
C ARG A 50 -4.51 10.85 -18.68
N PHE A 51 -4.68 12.00 -18.03
CA PHE A 51 -4.75 12.07 -16.57
C PHE A 51 -5.94 11.29 -16.01
N ASP A 52 -7.12 11.40 -16.62
CA ASP A 52 -8.30 10.61 -16.21
C ASP A 52 -8.04 9.11 -16.32
N SER A 53 -7.41 8.66 -17.41
CA SER A 53 -7.02 7.26 -17.58
C SER A 53 -6.01 6.79 -16.52
N VAL A 54 -5.05 7.64 -16.14
CA VAL A 54 -4.09 7.34 -15.07
C VAL A 54 -4.80 7.26 -13.72
N ASN A 55 -5.72 8.18 -13.42
CA ASN A 55 -6.47 8.17 -12.18
C ASN A 55 -7.30 6.89 -12.03
N GLN A 56 -7.98 6.44 -13.09
CA GLN A 56 -8.71 5.17 -13.08
C GLN A 56 -7.81 3.98 -12.73
N ARG A 57 -6.63 3.89 -13.36
CA ARG A 57 -5.66 2.82 -13.05
C ARG A 57 -5.16 2.88 -11.61
N ILE A 58 -4.97 4.08 -11.06
CA ILE A 58 -4.57 4.25 -9.65
C ILE A 58 -5.68 3.78 -8.72
N ASP A 59 -6.94 4.09 -9.03
CA ASP A 59 -8.08 3.67 -8.22
C ASP A 59 -8.28 2.14 -8.27
N ASP A 60 -8.08 1.52 -9.43
CA ASP A 60 -8.06 0.05 -9.56
C ASP A 60 -6.97 -0.58 -8.69
N LEU A 61 -5.74 -0.04 -8.74
CA LEU A 61 -4.63 -0.51 -7.92
C LEU A 61 -4.89 -0.32 -6.43
N ARG A 62 -5.46 0.83 -6.03
CA ARG A 62 -5.87 1.09 -4.64
C ARG A 62 -6.89 0.07 -4.19
N GLY A 63 -7.89 -0.24 -5.01
CA GLY A 63 -8.89 -1.27 -4.73
C GLY A 63 -8.26 -2.63 -4.45
N LEU A 64 -7.34 -3.07 -5.32
CA LEU A 64 -6.61 -4.33 -5.11
C LEU A 64 -5.77 -4.32 -3.82
N ILE A 65 -5.06 -3.23 -3.54
CA ILE A 65 -4.26 -3.08 -2.31
C ILE A 65 -5.15 -3.17 -1.07
N TYR A 66 -6.30 -2.49 -1.07
CA TYR A 66 -7.24 -2.56 0.05
C TYR A 66 -7.76 -3.98 0.28
N VAL A 67 -8.11 -4.70 -0.79
CA VAL A 67 -8.53 -6.11 -0.69
C VAL A 67 -7.41 -6.96 -0.09
N MET A 68 -6.18 -6.84 -0.59
CA MET A 68 -5.05 -7.62 -0.09
C MET A 68 -4.74 -7.33 1.39
N ILE A 69 -4.77 -6.07 1.80
CA ILE A 69 -4.59 -5.67 3.19
C ILE A 69 -5.71 -6.25 4.06
N SER A 70 -6.98 -6.13 3.63
CA SER A 70 -8.11 -6.66 4.39
C SER A 70 -8.03 -8.18 4.56
N VAL A 71 -7.70 -8.92 3.50
CA VAL A 71 -7.57 -10.40 3.54
C VAL A 71 -6.43 -10.80 4.48
N THR A 72 -5.30 -10.10 4.39
CA THR A 72 -4.14 -10.39 5.25
C THR A 72 -4.44 -10.10 6.71
N VAL A 73 -5.02 -8.93 7.02
CA VAL A 73 -5.36 -8.53 8.40
C VAL A 73 -6.44 -9.43 8.98
N SER A 74 -7.52 -9.71 8.24
CA SER A 74 -8.57 -10.62 8.67
C SER A 74 -8.03 -12.04 8.88
N GLY A 75 -7.14 -12.52 8.01
CA GLY A 75 -6.48 -13.82 8.18
C GLY A 75 -5.63 -13.88 9.44
N MET A 76 -4.83 -12.86 9.72
CA MET A 76 -4.03 -12.78 10.96
C MET A 76 -4.91 -12.79 12.21
N LEU A 77 -5.98 -11.98 12.22
CA LEU A 77 -6.92 -11.95 13.33
C LEU A 77 -7.65 -13.28 13.51
N PHE A 78 -8.03 -13.92 12.41
CA PHE A 78 -8.66 -15.24 12.44
C PHE A 78 -7.74 -16.29 13.05
N ILE A 79 -6.47 -16.33 12.65
CA ILE A 79 -5.47 -17.28 13.20
C ILE A 79 -5.25 -17.04 14.69
N VAL A 80 -5.03 -15.79 15.11
CA VAL A 80 -4.81 -15.44 16.53
C VAL A 80 -6.06 -15.77 17.36
N GLY A 81 -7.24 -15.42 16.87
CA GLY A 81 -8.51 -15.74 17.53
C GLY A 81 -8.73 -17.24 17.64
N PHE A 82 -8.47 -18.00 16.57
CA PHE A 82 -8.56 -19.46 16.55
C PHE A 82 -7.58 -20.09 17.53
N ALA A 83 -6.32 -19.67 17.56
CA ALA A 83 -5.31 -20.20 18.48
C ALA A 83 -5.66 -19.95 19.96
N LEU A 84 -6.23 -18.78 20.28
CA LEU A 84 -6.73 -18.49 21.63
C LEU A 84 -7.93 -19.35 22.03
N TRP A 85 -8.80 -19.67 21.07
CA TRP A 85 -9.94 -20.57 21.27
C TRP A 85 -9.53 -22.04 21.42
N ASP A 86 -8.62 -22.50 20.55
CA ASP A 86 -8.09 -23.86 20.44
C ASP A 86 -7.48 -24.35 21.77
N ARG A 87 -6.74 -23.47 22.45
CA ARG A 87 -6.15 -23.74 23.77
C ARG A 87 -7.20 -24.13 24.83
N ARG A 88 -8.41 -23.56 24.76
CA ARG A 88 -9.51 -23.94 25.69
C ARG A 88 -10.25 -25.21 25.27
N THR A 89 -10.21 -25.61 24.00
CA THR A 89 -10.98 -26.77 23.51
C THR A 89 -10.18 -28.08 23.45
N ILE A 90 -8.86 -28.03 23.16
CA ILE A 90 -8.04 -29.25 22.92
C ILE A 90 -7.21 -29.70 24.13
N LEU A 91 -7.01 -28.87 25.17
CA LEU A 91 -6.24 -29.27 26.37
C LEU A 91 -6.97 -30.26 27.30
N ALA A 92 -8.28 -30.46 27.14
CA ALA A 92 -9.05 -31.39 27.96
C ALA A 92 -8.60 -32.86 27.86
N PRO A 93 -8.31 -33.42 26.66
CA PRO A 93 -7.73 -34.76 26.53
C PRO A 93 -6.23 -34.83 26.88
N LEU A 94 -5.44 -33.80 26.58
CA LEU A 94 -3.98 -33.82 26.84
C LEU A 94 -3.62 -33.78 28.34
N ALA A 95 -4.48 -33.19 29.18
CA ALA A 95 -4.32 -33.20 30.63
C ALA A 95 -4.54 -34.59 31.28
N LYS A 96 -5.13 -35.56 30.56
CA LYS A 96 -5.31 -36.92 31.07
C LYS A 96 -4.07 -37.78 30.89
N THR A 97 -3.38 -37.65 29.75
CA THR A 97 -2.16 -38.41 29.43
C THR A 97 -0.98 -38.05 30.34
N THR A 98 -0.92 -36.80 30.82
CA THR A 98 0.10 -36.37 31.80
C THR A 98 -0.12 -37.01 33.18
N LYS A 99 -1.37 -37.15 33.62
CA LYS A 99 -1.70 -37.80 34.90
C LYS A 99 -1.39 -39.30 34.92
N GLU A 100 -1.61 -40.00 33.81
CA GLU A 100 -1.30 -41.43 33.71
C GLU A 100 0.22 -41.72 33.70
N LEU A 101 1.00 -40.77 33.18
CA LEU A 101 2.46 -40.86 33.17
C LEU A 101 3.06 -40.58 34.55
N GLU A 102 2.54 -39.58 35.28
CA GLU A 102 2.91 -39.30 36.69
C GLU A 102 2.62 -40.50 37.60
N ALA A 103 1.47 -41.15 37.42
CA ALA A 103 1.10 -42.33 38.20
C ALA A 103 2.01 -43.55 37.96
N HIS A 104 2.61 -43.69 36.77
CA HIS A 104 3.58 -44.75 36.48
C HIS A 104 4.94 -44.46 37.12
N THR A 105 5.39 -43.21 37.09
CA THR A 105 6.64 -42.80 37.75
C THR A 105 6.57 -42.96 39.27
N GLU A 106 5.44 -42.64 39.92
CA GLU A 106 5.29 -42.84 41.37
C GLU A 106 5.32 -44.32 41.75
N LYS A 107 4.66 -45.19 40.98
CA LYS A 107 4.69 -46.64 41.20
C LYS A 107 6.07 -47.23 41.02
N LEU A 108 6.84 -46.76 40.03
CA LEU A 108 8.22 -47.17 39.81
C LEU A 108 9.12 -46.73 40.97
N THR A 109 8.97 -45.49 41.46
CA THR A 109 9.70 -45.00 42.65
C THR A 109 9.39 -45.84 43.89
N LEU A 110 8.12 -46.19 44.13
CA LEU A 110 7.72 -47.03 45.25
C LEU A 110 8.23 -48.48 45.11
N ALA A 111 8.18 -49.05 43.91
CA ALA A 111 8.69 -50.40 43.64
C ALA A 111 10.23 -50.47 43.78
N ILE A 112 10.94 -49.43 43.33
CA ILE A 112 12.39 -49.30 43.51
C ILE A 112 12.73 -49.11 44.98
N LYS A 113 11.98 -48.27 45.73
CA LYS A 113 12.18 -48.08 47.17
C LYS A 113 11.94 -49.35 47.99
N ALA A 114 10.86 -50.09 47.70
CA ALA A 114 10.54 -51.34 48.37
C ALA A 114 11.55 -52.46 48.07
N LYS A 115 12.20 -52.41 46.91
CA LYS A 115 13.25 -53.37 46.53
C LYS A 115 14.63 -52.98 47.07
N ALA A 116 14.92 -51.69 47.16
CA ALA A 116 16.14 -51.16 47.77
C ALA A 116 16.22 -51.35 49.31
N GLU A 117 15.08 -51.53 49.99
CA GLU A 117 15.07 -51.88 51.42
C GLU A 117 15.53 -53.31 51.72
N LYS A 118 15.48 -54.22 50.74
CA LYS A 118 15.84 -55.63 50.92
C LYS A 118 17.27 -55.98 50.49
N ASP A 119 17.97 -55.06 49.82
CA ASP A 119 19.24 -55.34 49.17
C ASP A 119 20.25 -54.19 49.37
N PRO A 120 21.34 -54.39 50.16
CA PRO A 120 22.28 -53.32 50.51
C PRO A 120 22.99 -52.68 49.31
N GLU A 121 23.29 -53.46 48.27
CA GLU A 121 24.02 -52.98 47.07
C GLU A 121 23.16 -52.03 46.21
N LEU A 122 21.85 -52.28 46.14
CA LEU A 122 20.88 -51.47 45.40
C LEU A 122 20.68 -50.08 46.02
N LYS A 123 20.77 -50.00 47.35
CA LYS A 123 20.66 -48.75 48.11
C LYS A 123 21.85 -47.82 47.85
N GLU A 124 23.06 -48.35 47.76
CA GLU A 124 24.26 -47.56 47.41
C GLU A 124 24.21 -47.11 45.95
N ALA A 125 23.80 -47.97 45.02
CA ALA A 125 23.67 -47.62 43.60
C ALA A 125 22.64 -46.49 43.37
N LEU A 126 21.51 -46.52 44.08
CA LEU A 126 20.49 -45.46 44.00
C LEU A 126 20.96 -44.12 44.58
N LYS A 127 21.79 -44.15 45.63
CA LYS A 127 22.40 -42.96 46.23
C LYS A 127 23.46 -42.32 45.33
N HIS A 128 24.22 -43.14 44.59
CA HIS A 128 25.17 -42.67 43.58
C HIS A 128 24.49 -42.12 42.31
N ALA A 129 23.30 -42.62 41.97
CA ALA A 129 22.52 -42.16 40.82
C ALA A 129 21.69 -40.88 41.07
N GLY A 130 21.70 -40.33 42.30
CA GLY A 130 21.02 -39.07 42.64
C GLY A 130 19.49 -39.16 42.71
N LEU A 131 18.93 -40.37 42.86
CA LEU A 131 17.49 -40.62 42.95
C LEU A 131 16.97 -40.69 44.40
N LEU A 132 17.84 -40.43 45.39
CA LEU A 132 17.54 -40.38 46.83
C LEU A 132 18.40 -39.33 47.54
#